data_AF-A0A954U9Q7-F1
#
_entry.id   AF-A0A954U9Q7-F1
#
_cell.length_a   1.000
_cell.length_b   1.000
_cell.length_c   1.000
_cell.angle_alpha   90.00
_cell.angle_beta   90.00
_cell.angle_gamma   90.00
#
_symmetry.space_group_name_H-M   'P 1'
#
loop_
_entity.id
_entity.type
_entity.pdbx_description
1 polymer ?
#
loop_
_entity_poly.entity_id
_entity_poly.type
_entity_poly.pdbx_seq_one_letter_code
_entity_poly.pdbx_strand_id
1 'polypeptide(L)'
;MSPLTAQQADILAAGQWRPSLASKTFQSVNPANGELLPHHFPVSTWEDCDQVLQAAAEAAERLRQLPPAQLAAFLEAFAVQLEANSQALCELAHRESALPVKPRLADVELPRTAGQLRQAAAAARNG
;
A
#
# COMPACT_ATOMS: atom_id res chain seq x y z
N MET A 1 -14.58 -14.61 23.23
CA MET A 1 -13.92 -14.22 21.97
C MET A 1 -15.01 -13.70 21.05
N SER A 2 -15.07 -12.39 20.80
CA SER A 2 -16.04 -11.84 19.84
C SER A 2 -15.70 -12.36 18.44
N PRO A 3 -16.67 -12.78 17.62
CA PRO A 3 -16.41 -13.14 16.24
C PRO A 3 -15.82 -11.91 15.53
N LEU A 4 -14.71 -12.10 14.82
CA LEU A 4 -14.16 -11.10 13.93
C LEU A 4 -15.20 -10.88 12.82
N THR A 5 -15.95 -9.78 12.90
CA THR A 5 -16.86 -9.37 11.83
C THR A 5 -16.04 -9.19 10.56
N ALA A 6 -16.48 -9.79 9.46
CA ALA A 6 -15.87 -9.60 8.14
C ALA A 6 -15.75 -8.09 7.85
N GLN A 7 -14.53 -7.60 7.61
CA GLN A 7 -14.30 -6.20 7.32
C GLN A 7 -14.12 -6.03 5.81
N GLN A 8 -15.14 -5.47 5.15
CA GLN A 8 -15.07 -5.09 3.75
C GLN A 8 -14.07 -3.95 3.58
N ALA A 9 -13.08 -4.15 2.72
CA ALA A 9 -12.12 -3.12 2.37
C ALA A 9 -12.72 -2.16 1.30
N ASP A 10 -12.43 -0.88 1.48
CA ASP A 10 -12.61 0.15 0.46
C ASP A 10 -11.45 0.14 -0.54
N ILE A 11 -11.65 0.73 -1.71
CA ILE A 11 -10.57 1.05 -2.65
C ILE A 11 -10.14 2.50 -2.48
N LEU A 12 -8.87 2.79 -2.75
CA LEU A 12 -8.36 4.16 -2.83
C LEU A 12 -8.46 4.65 -4.28
N ALA A 13 -9.40 5.56 -4.55
CA ALA A 13 -9.61 6.14 -5.88
C ALA A 13 -9.62 7.68 -5.78
N ALA A 14 -8.88 8.35 -6.67
CA ALA A 14 -8.79 9.82 -6.72
C ALA A 14 -8.50 10.50 -5.36
N GLY A 15 -7.68 9.86 -4.52
CA GLY A 15 -7.31 10.37 -3.20
C GLY A 15 -8.34 10.14 -2.10
N GLN A 16 -9.38 9.33 -2.33
CA GLN A 16 -10.42 9.01 -1.36
C GLN A 16 -10.60 7.50 -1.21
N TRP A 17 -10.81 7.06 0.03
CA TRP A 17 -11.31 5.72 0.30
C TRP A 17 -12.81 5.69 0.01
N ARG A 18 -13.23 4.78 -0.87
CA ARG A 18 -14.64 4.57 -1.21
C ARG A 18 -14.95 3.10 -1.45
N PRO A 19 -16.22 2.69 -1.31
CA PRO A 19 -16.67 1.38 -1.78
C PRO A 19 -16.40 1.20 -3.27
N SER A 20 -16.04 -0.02 -3.66
CA SER A 20 -15.92 -0.44 -5.06
C SER A 20 -17.30 -0.68 -5.68
N LEU A 21 -17.39 -0.59 -7.00
CA LEU A 21 -18.56 -1.00 -7.78
C LEU A 21 -18.64 -2.54 -7.96
N ALA A 22 -17.66 -3.27 -7.42
CA ALA A 22 -17.56 -4.72 -7.55
C ALA A 22 -18.67 -5.47 -6.81
N SER A 23 -19.19 -6.51 -7.47
CA SER A 23 -20.08 -7.50 -6.85
C SER A 23 -19.35 -8.73 -6.32
N LYS A 24 -18.04 -8.86 -6.61
CA LYS A 24 -17.20 -9.98 -6.19
C LYS A 24 -16.14 -9.51 -5.20
N THR A 25 -15.84 -10.36 -4.23
CA THR A 25 -14.76 -10.14 -3.26
C THR A 25 -13.86 -11.37 -3.17
N PHE A 26 -12.65 -11.20 -2.63
CA PHE A 26 -11.75 -12.27 -2.24
C PHE A 26 -11.18 -12.02 -0.84
N GLN A 27 -10.63 -13.05 -0.22
CA GLN A 27 -9.93 -12.94 1.07
C GLN A 27 -8.49 -13.40 0.91
N SER A 28 -7.58 -12.79 1.68
CA SER A 28 -6.24 -13.31 1.86
C SER A 28 -6.29 -14.61 2.69
N VAL A 29 -5.34 -15.51 2.44
CA VAL A 29 -5.18 -16.76 3.20
C VAL A 29 -3.86 -16.68 3.94
N ASN A 30 -3.81 -17.15 5.19
CA ASN A 30 -2.57 -17.36 5.91
C ASN A 30 -1.87 -18.62 5.37
N PRO A 31 -0.72 -18.51 4.68
CA PRO A 31 -0.10 -19.68 4.04
C PRO A 31 0.47 -20.69 5.05
N ALA A 32 0.69 -20.29 6.31
CA ALA A 32 1.26 -21.16 7.33
C ALA A 32 0.27 -22.21 7.86
N ASN A 33 -1.03 -21.94 7.80
CA ASN A 33 -2.07 -22.82 8.36
C ASN A 33 -3.29 -23.01 7.44
N GLY A 34 -3.38 -22.28 6.32
CA GLY A 34 -4.49 -22.35 5.37
C GLY A 34 -5.76 -21.62 5.79
N GLU A 35 -5.75 -20.87 6.89
CA GLU A 35 -6.92 -20.15 7.38
C GLU A 35 -7.14 -18.84 6.61
N LEU A 36 -8.41 -18.48 6.39
CA LEU A 36 -8.79 -17.21 5.78
C LEU A 36 -8.54 -16.05 6.77
N LEU A 37 -8.02 -14.94 6.26
CA LEU A 37 -7.88 -13.69 7.00
C LEU A 37 -9.18 -12.88 6.95
N PRO A 38 -9.46 -12.02 7.96
CA PRO A 38 -10.78 -11.41 8.15
C PRO A 38 -11.18 -10.35 7.11
N HIS A 39 -10.25 -9.85 6.30
CA HIS A 39 -10.52 -8.81 5.32
C HIS A 39 -11.06 -9.38 4.01
N HIS A 40 -12.15 -8.78 3.53
CA HIS A 40 -12.68 -9.02 2.19
C HIS A 40 -12.28 -7.85 1.28
N PHE A 41 -11.54 -8.17 0.22
CA PHE A 41 -11.09 -7.21 -0.77
C PHE A 41 -12.00 -7.28 -2.00
N PRO A 42 -12.52 -6.14 -2.50
CA PRO A 42 -13.29 -6.14 -3.73
C PRO A 42 -12.40 -6.50 -4.92
N VAL A 43 -12.95 -7.26 -5.87
CA VAL A 43 -12.32 -7.46 -7.19
C VAL A 43 -12.76 -6.31 -8.08
N SER A 44 -11.95 -5.26 -8.16
CA SER A 44 -12.28 -4.01 -8.87
C SER A 44 -12.85 -4.26 -10.26
N THR A 45 -13.91 -3.52 -10.61
CA THR A 45 -14.51 -3.56 -11.95
C THR A 45 -13.67 -2.76 -12.94
N TRP A 46 -13.91 -2.95 -14.24
CA TRP A 46 -13.33 -2.09 -15.27
C TRP A 46 -13.68 -0.62 -15.07
N GLU A 47 -14.89 -0.32 -14.60
CA GLU A 47 -15.31 1.05 -14.30
C GLU A 47 -14.54 1.66 -13.11
N ASP A 48 -14.27 0.89 -12.06
CA ASP A 48 -13.37 1.35 -10.99
C ASP A 48 -11.95 1.62 -11.54
N CYS A 49 -11.44 0.75 -12.40
CA CYS A 49 -10.14 0.93 -13.04
C CYS A 49 -10.09 2.18 -13.93
N ASP A 50 -11.12 2.43 -14.75
CA ASP A 50 -11.21 3.60 -15.61
C ASP A 50 -11.20 4.90 -14.80
N GLN A 51 -11.95 4.96 -13.70
CA GLN A 51 -11.95 6.11 -12.80
C GLN A 51 -10.58 6.36 -12.16
N VAL A 52 -9.91 5.30 -11.71
CA VAL A 52 -8.56 5.40 -11.13
C VAL A 52 -7.54 5.84 -12.19
N LEU A 53 -7.62 5.32 -13.41
CA LEU A 53 -6.72 5.69 -14.50
C LEU A 53 -6.91 7.14 -14.95
N GLN A 54 -8.16 7.61 -15.05
CA GLN A 54 -8.46 9.00 -15.33
C GLN A 54 -7.86 9.93 -14.27
N ALA A 55 -8.07 9.61 -12.98
CA ALA A 55 -7.50 10.39 -11.89
C ALA A 55 -5.96 10.35 -11.88
N ALA A 56 -5.36 9.20 -12.22
CA ALA A 56 -3.91 9.05 -12.32
C ALA A 56 -3.31 9.90 -13.46
N ALA A 57 -3.97 9.98 -14.62
CA ALA A 57 -3.55 10.83 -15.73
C ALA A 57 -3.55 12.31 -15.32
N GLU A 58 -4.61 12.77 -14.66
CA GLU A 58 -4.68 14.15 -14.15
C GLU A 58 -3.63 14.43 -13.07
N ALA A 59 -3.39 13.47 -12.17
CA ALA A 59 -2.36 13.59 -11.16
C ALA A 59 -0.96 13.67 -11.79
N ALA A 60 -0.68 12.90 -12.85
CA ALA A 60 0.59 12.93 -13.54
C ALA A 60 0.89 14.30 -14.17
N GLU A 61 -0.10 14.97 -14.77
CA GLU A 61 0.06 16.35 -15.25
C GLU A 61 0.45 17.31 -14.13
N ARG A 62 -0.24 17.22 -12.97
CA ARG A 62 0.02 18.10 -11.82
C ARG A 62 1.38 17.83 -11.19
N LEU A 63 1.75 16.56 -11.00
CA LEU A 63 3.03 16.15 -10.40
C LEU A 63 4.22 16.66 -11.21
N ARG A 64 4.12 16.71 -12.55
CA ARG A 64 5.18 17.26 -13.41
C ARG A 64 5.43 18.76 -13.22
N GLN A 65 4.46 19.49 -12.69
CA GLN A 65 4.60 20.93 -12.40
C GLN A 65 5.04 21.21 -10.97
N LEU A 66 5.15 20.19 -10.11
CA LEU A 66 5.56 20.40 -8.72
C LEU A 66 7.06 20.69 -8.61
N PRO A 67 7.48 21.54 -7.65
CA PRO A 67 8.87 21.71 -7.32
C PRO A 67 9.50 20.36 -6.95
N PRO A 68 10.68 20.00 -7.47
CA PRO A 68 11.30 18.72 -7.15
C PRO A 68 11.58 18.53 -5.66
N ALA A 69 11.82 19.62 -4.93
CA ALA A 69 11.94 19.62 -3.47
C ALA A 69 10.66 19.13 -2.75
N GLN A 70 9.47 19.43 -3.29
CA GLN A 70 8.20 18.97 -2.72
C GLN A 70 7.99 17.47 -2.94
N LEU A 71 8.34 16.96 -4.13
CA LEU A 71 8.32 15.51 -4.42
C LEU A 71 9.29 14.75 -3.50
N ALA A 72 10.50 15.28 -3.33
CA ALA A 72 11.49 14.69 -2.44
C ALA A 72 11.02 14.65 -0.98
N ALA A 73 10.46 15.76 -0.49
CA ALA A 73 9.91 15.82 0.88
C ALA A 73 8.77 14.82 1.09
N PHE A 74 7.89 14.62 0.09
CA PHE A 74 6.84 13.60 0.15
C PHE A 74 7.42 12.17 0.27
N LEU A 75 8.41 11.82 -0.56
CA LEU A 75 9.03 10.50 -0.56
C LEU A 75 9.79 10.22 0.75
N GLU A 76 10.45 11.22 1.32
CA GLU A 76 11.10 11.12 2.64
C GLU A 76 10.08 10.96 3.77
N ALA A 77 8.98 11.73 3.74
CA ALA A 77 7.90 11.57 4.71
C ALA A 77 7.28 10.17 4.62
N PHE A 78 7.12 9.62 3.42
CA PHE A 78 6.66 8.25 3.24
C PHE A 78 7.64 7.23 3.86
N ALA A 79 8.95 7.37 3.61
CA ALA A 79 9.94 6.49 4.23
C ALA A 79 9.85 6.52 5.78
N VAL A 80 9.72 7.71 6.37
CA VAL A 80 9.55 7.88 7.83
C VAL A 80 8.28 7.18 8.32
N GLN A 81 7.15 7.37 7.64
CA GLN A 81 5.89 6.72 8.04
C GLN A 81 5.95 5.20 7.90
N LEU A 82 6.63 4.68 6.87
CA LEU A 82 6.80 3.24 6.68
C LEU A 82 7.62 2.62 7.81
N GLU A 83 8.69 3.28 8.26
CA GLU A 83 9.50 2.85 9.41
C GLU A 83 8.74 2.96 10.73
N ALA A 84 7.99 4.05 10.93
CA ALA A 84 7.18 4.26 12.13
C ALA A 84 6.09 3.19 12.31
N ASN A 85 5.59 2.63 11.21
CA ASN A 85 4.57 1.58 11.19
C ASN A 85 5.15 0.17 10.96
N SER A 86 6.47 0.01 11.08
CA SER A 86 7.18 -1.21 10.67
C SER A 86 6.68 -2.49 11.33
N GLN A 87 6.41 -2.46 12.64
CA GLN A 87 5.93 -3.63 13.36
C GLN A 87 4.60 -4.15 12.77
N ALA A 88 3.58 -3.29 12.68
CA ALA A 88 2.27 -3.67 12.20
C ALA A 88 2.32 -4.14 10.72
N LEU A 89 3.11 -3.46 9.89
CA LEU A 89 3.30 -3.84 8.49
C LEU A 89 3.98 -5.20 8.35
N CYS A 90 5.05 -5.46 9.11
CA CYS A 90 5.76 -6.74 9.06
C CYS A 90 4.93 -7.90 9.64
N GLU A 91 4.14 -7.68 10.69
CA GLU A 91 3.23 -8.68 11.24
C GLU A 91 2.11 -9.05 10.25
N LEU A 92 1.53 -8.04 9.58
CA LEU A 92 0.53 -8.27 8.53
C LEU A 92 1.14 -9.02 7.34
N ALA A 93 2.28 -8.54 6.82
CA ALA A 93 2.96 -9.18 5.71
C ALA A 93 3.38 -10.62 6.04
N HIS A 94 3.81 -10.90 7.28
CA HIS A 94 4.10 -12.26 7.73
C HIS A 94 2.85 -13.15 7.65
N ARG A 95 1.70 -12.67 8.14
CA ARG A 95 0.44 -13.42 8.08
C ARG A 95 0.00 -13.71 6.64
N GLU A 96 0.23 -12.79 5.72
CA GLU A 96 -0.21 -12.91 4.31
C GLU A 96 0.76 -13.70 3.42
N SER A 97 2.03 -13.80 3.80
CA SER A 97 3.08 -14.42 2.97
C SER A 97 3.82 -15.59 3.62
N ALA A 98 3.63 -15.81 4.92
CA ALA A 98 4.44 -16.69 5.77
C ALA A 98 5.95 -16.38 5.79
N LEU A 99 6.39 -15.23 5.25
CA LEU A 99 7.79 -14.80 5.34
C LEU A 99 8.14 -14.43 6.78
N PRO A 100 9.31 -14.82 7.32
CA PRO A 100 9.69 -14.49 8.69
C PRO A 100 9.72 -12.97 8.93
N VAL A 101 9.10 -12.51 10.03
CA VAL A 101 9.21 -11.12 10.48
C VAL A 101 10.67 -10.71 10.58
N LYS A 102 11.52 -11.58 11.12
CA LYS A 102 12.98 -11.46 11.09
C LYS A 102 13.64 -12.74 10.55
N PRO A 103 14.74 -12.64 9.80
CA PRO A 103 15.37 -11.38 9.33
C PRO A 103 14.72 -10.81 8.06
N ARG A 104 13.76 -11.51 7.43
CA ARG A 104 13.33 -11.19 6.07
C ARG A 104 12.57 -9.85 5.96
N LEU A 105 11.48 -9.67 6.69
CA LEU A 105 10.62 -8.51 6.51
C LEU A 105 11.18 -7.26 7.20
N ALA A 106 11.43 -7.34 8.52
CA ALA A 106 11.83 -6.20 9.33
C ALA A 106 13.31 -5.81 9.16
N ASP A 107 14.22 -6.77 8.97
CA ASP A 107 15.66 -6.47 8.91
C ASP A 107 16.16 -6.27 7.46
N VAL A 108 15.41 -6.71 6.44
CA VAL A 108 15.82 -6.63 5.02
C VAL A 108 14.82 -5.88 4.14
N GLU A 109 13.59 -6.37 3.98
CA GLU A 109 12.65 -5.79 3.01
C GLU A 109 12.21 -4.38 3.37
N LEU A 110 11.82 -4.14 4.62
CA LEU A 110 11.32 -2.86 5.08
C LEU A 110 12.40 -1.76 5.02
N PRO A 111 13.62 -1.94 5.55
CA PRO A 111 14.69 -0.95 5.43
C PRO A 111 15.10 -0.71 3.99
N ARG A 112 15.12 -1.75 3.14
CA ARG A 112 15.41 -1.61 1.71
C ARG A 112 14.38 -0.75 1.00
N THR A 113 13.09 -0.96 1.25
CA THR A 113 12.00 -0.14 0.67
C THR A 113 12.09 1.31 1.14
N ALA A 114 12.32 1.55 2.44
CA ALA A 114 12.52 2.90 2.96
C ALA A 114 13.76 3.59 2.35
N GLY A 115 14.85 2.83 2.15
CA GLY A 115 16.05 3.30 1.46
C GLY A 115 15.79 3.67 -0.01
N GLN A 116 15.02 2.86 -0.73
CA GLN A 116 14.64 3.14 -2.13
C GLN A 116 13.79 4.41 -2.25
N LEU A 117 12.87 4.68 -1.32
CA LEU A 117 12.12 5.94 -1.26
C LEU A 117 13.05 7.15 -1.08
N ARG A 118 14.06 7.05 -0.21
CA ARG A 118 15.06 8.11 0.00
C ARG A 118 15.98 8.30 -1.23
N GLN A 119 16.34 7.21 -1.91
CA GLN A 119 17.08 7.29 -3.18
C GLN A 119 16.26 7.99 -4.26
N ALA A 120 14.97 7.69 -4.36
CA ALA A 120 14.05 8.38 -5.26
C ALA A 120 13.89 9.86 -4.89
N ALA A 121 13.84 10.21 -3.60
CA ALA A 121 13.83 11.59 -3.14
C ALA A 121 15.09 12.35 -3.55
N ALA A 122 16.27 11.73 -3.39
CA ALA A 122 17.54 12.31 -3.83
C ALA A 122 17.57 12.48 -5.36
N ALA A 123 17.10 11.50 -6.12
CA ALA A 123 16.98 11.58 -7.58
C ALA A 123 16.05 12.72 -8.01
N ALA A 124 14.91 12.90 -7.34
CA ALA A 124 14.00 14.01 -7.62
C ALA A 124 14.67 15.37 -7.42
N ARG A 125 15.51 15.56 -6.40
CA ARG A 125 16.21 16.84 -6.19
C ARG A 125 17.31 17.13 -7.22
N ASN A 126 17.94 16.08 -7.74
CA ASN A 126 19.21 16.19 -8.48
C ASN A 126 19.09 15.89 -9.98
N GLY A 127 17.94 15.38 -10.44
CA GLY A 127 17.63 15.13 -11.85
C GLY A 127 16.91 16.29 -12.48
#